data_AF-A0A016T3R6-F1
#
_entry.id   AF-A0A016T3R6-F1
#
_cell.length_a   1.000
_cell.length_b   1.000
_cell.length_c   1.000
_cell.angle_alpha   90.00
_cell.angle_beta   90.00
_cell.angle_gamma   90.00
#
_symmetry.space_group_name_H-M   'P 1'
#
loop_
_entity.id
_entity.type
_entity.pdbx_description
1 polymer ?
#
loop_
_entity_poly.entity_id
_entity_poly.type
_entity_poly.pdbx_seq_one_letter_code
_entity_poly.pdbx_strand_id
1 'polypeptide(L)'
;MAEAHSAVALSFTVTHDGVSVSYDQELLHDIWHAFQRGYKRRIGRFKNNFMAGMFPANTITISIVIAAISILSIFRHDLSFGILPFIEYHILYFLFGDGLLGFCISLLISGALIWFVLVQLLRLSIKLLLSYKGWMYEQPGKPISTPTKLWLGLLNLMSKSGPMMHSYQGALPHLPLPSLNDTIERHLLSMRPILNDEEFEELEHLSEVFRKGLGRRLQRYLQLKSWLSTNYVTDWWEEFVYMRQRSPIMINSNYYGFGALHEHPTDSQAARAANVTYTALLFRRQVDRQEVTPFSVAPRTKVPFCTMQYERLFNSCRVPGEEVLSFIKYIQIRNCAEGNIH
;
A
#
# COMPACT_ATOMS: atom_id res chain seq x y z
N MET A 1 -8.68 -7.13 26.25
CA MET A 1 -9.29 -6.81 27.58
C MET A 1 -9.93 -5.42 27.68
N ALA A 2 -9.35 -4.33 27.16
CA ALA A 2 -9.91 -2.97 27.34
C ALA A 2 -11.34 -2.78 26.79
N GLU A 3 -11.71 -3.47 25.70
CA GLU A 3 -13.05 -3.38 25.11
C GLU A 3 -14.11 -4.12 25.95
N ALA A 4 -13.77 -5.25 26.58
CA ALA A 4 -14.67 -5.95 27.50
C ALA A 4 -14.90 -5.16 28.79
N HIS A 5 -13.88 -4.46 29.30
CA HIS A 5 -14.05 -3.51 30.41
C HIS A 5 -14.89 -2.28 30.01
N SER A 6 -14.82 -1.84 28.76
CA SER A 6 -15.63 -0.70 28.28
C SER A 6 -17.14 -1.00 28.16
N ALA A 7 -17.52 -2.26 27.92
CA ALA A 7 -18.93 -2.69 27.90
C ALA A 7 -19.57 -2.70 29.30
N VAL A 8 -18.77 -2.75 30.38
CA VAL A 8 -19.22 -2.70 31.77
C VAL A 8 -19.39 -1.25 32.27
N ALA A 9 -18.97 -0.25 31.48
CA ALA A 9 -19.03 1.17 31.83
C ALA A 9 -20.46 1.74 31.99
N LEU A 10 -21.46 1.02 31.45
CA LEU A 10 -22.87 1.36 31.56
C LEU A 10 -23.61 0.14 32.10
N SER A 11 -23.57 -0.03 33.42
CA SER A 11 -24.46 -1.00 34.06
C SER A 11 -25.86 -0.39 34.10
N PHE A 12 -26.72 -0.84 33.18
CA PHE A 12 -28.14 -0.51 33.20
C PHE A 12 -28.83 -1.51 34.11
N THR A 13 -29.14 -1.09 35.33
CA THR A 13 -29.95 -1.90 36.24
C THR A 13 -31.38 -1.34 36.21
N VAL A 14 -32.32 -2.14 35.71
CA VAL A 14 -33.74 -1.80 35.73
C VAL A 14 -34.26 -2.17 37.11
N THR A 15 -34.47 -1.17 37.97
CA THR A 15 -35.09 -1.35 39.28
C THR A 15 -36.58 -1.02 39.20
N HIS A 16 -37.35 -1.42 40.22
CA HIS A 16 -38.79 -1.18 40.29
C HIS A 16 -39.17 0.32 40.32
N ASP A 17 -38.22 1.19 40.66
CA ASP A 17 -38.36 2.66 40.69
C ASP A 17 -37.78 3.36 39.45
N GLY A 18 -37.29 2.60 38.45
CA GLY A 18 -36.74 3.12 37.19
C GLY A 18 -35.36 2.58 36.83
N VAL A 19 -34.77 3.12 35.76
CA VAL A 19 -33.46 2.73 35.26
C VAL A 19 -32.37 3.48 36.05
N SER A 20 -31.59 2.76 36.87
CA SER A 20 -30.39 3.31 37.52
C SER A 20 -29.16 3.05 36.65
N VAL A 21 -28.40 4.10 36.35
CA VAL A 21 -27.14 4.01 35.61
C VAL A 21 -25.99 4.45 36.51
N SER A 22 -25.09 3.51 36.83
CA SER A 22 -23.86 3.81 37.56
C SER A 22 -22.74 4.12 36.57
N TYR A 23 -22.15 5.32 36.63
CA TYR A 23 -21.01 5.70 35.80
C TYR A 23 -19.75 5.82 36.66
N ASP A 24 -18.69 5.11 36.29
CA ASP A 24 -17.37 5.24 36.90
C ASP A 24 -16.55 6.34 36.20
N GLN A 25 -16.20 7.40 36.92
CA GLN A 25 -15.48 8.55 36.37
C GLN A 25 -14.04 8.21 35.95
N GLU A 26 -13.38 7.30 36.66
CA GLU A 26 -12.00 6.90 36.32
C GLU A 26 -11.99 6.10 35.01
N LEU A 27 -12.98 5.22 34.84
CA LEU A 27 -13.15 4.45 33.62
C LEU A 27 -13.52 5.34 32.42
N LEU A 28 -14.39 6.33 32.59
CA LEU A 28 -14.72 7.30 31.54
C LEU A 28 -13.51 8.11 31.11
N HIS A 29 -12.67 8.53 32.06
CA HIS A 29 -11.41 9.20 31.78
C HIS A 29 -10.45 8.30 30.98
N ASP A 30 -10.32 7.02 31.34
CA ASP A 30 -9.50 6.05 30.61
C ASP A 30 -10.02 5.77 29.20
N ILE A 31 -11.33 5.66 29.03
CA ILE A 31 -12.01 5.56 27.72
C ILE A 31 -11.72 6.81 26.88
N TRP A 32 -11.85 8.01 27.46
CA TRP A 32 -11.56 9.26 26.76
C TRP A 32 -10.11 9.32 26.28
N HIS A 33 -9.15 8.95 27.14
CA HIS A 33 -7.74 8.88 26.75
C HIS A 33 -7.49 7.82 25.67
N ALA A 34 -8.14 6.65 25.76
CA ALA A 34 -8.05 5.61 24.73
C ALA A 34 -8.57 6.14 23.39
N PHE A 35 -9.74 6.76 23.39
CA PHE A 35 -10.37 7.39 22.23
C PHE A 35 -9.49 8.48 21.63
N GLN A 36 -9.04 9.45 22.43
CA GLN A 36 -8.21 10.56 21.96
C GLN A 36 -6.92 10.06 21.32
N ARG A 37 -6.28 9.03 21.89
CA ARG A 37 -5.06 8.42 21.30
C ARG A 37 -5.38 7.68 20.01
N GLY A 38 -6.47 6.92 19.96
CA GLY A 38 -6.91 6.23 18.74
C GLY A 38 -7.20 7.22 17.61
N TYR A 39 -7.89 8.30 17.93
CA TYR A 39 -8.19 9.39 17.00
C TYR A 39 -6.93 10.10 16.50
N LYS A 40 -6.00 10.47 17.39
CA LYS A 40 -4.69 11.05 17.01
C LYS A 40 -3.91 10.14 16.06
N ARG A 41 -3.91 8.82 16.30
CA ARG A 41 -3.26 7.84 15.40
C ARG A 41 -3.95 7.77 14.04
N ARG A 42 -5.29 7.81 14.00
CA ARG A 42 -6.05 7.81 12.75
C ARG A 42 -5.76 9.05 11.91
N ILE A 43 -5.73 10.23 12.54
CA ILE A 43 -5.32 11.48 11.87
C ILE A 43 -3.87 11.39 11.39
N GLY A 44 -2.96 10.88 12.23
CA GLY A 44 -1.55 10.73 11.85
C GLY A 44 -1.37 9.83 10.61
N ARG A 45 -2.06 8.68 10.57
CA ARG A 45 -2.04 7.79 9.41
C ARG A 45 -2.69 8.43 8.18
N PHE A 46 -3.81 9.13 8.35
CA PHE A 46 -4.44 9.86 7.25
C PHE A 46 -3.49 10.92 6.67
N LYS A 47 -2.85 11.72 7.53
CA LYS A 47 -1.84 12.69 7.12
C LYS A 47 -0.70 12.02 6.38
N ASN A 48 -0.15 10.93 6.91
CA ASN A 48 0.95 10.20 6.26
C ASN A 48 0.54 9.64 4.89
N ASN A 49 -0.64 9.03 4.78
CA ASN A 49 -1.19 8.55 3.51
C ASN A 49 -1.42 9.69 2.52
N PHE A 50 -1.88 10.84 2.99
CA PHE A 50 -2.05 12.02 2.17
C PHE A 50 -0.70 12.55 1.67
N MET A 51 0.29 12.69 2.55
CA MET A 51 1.66 13.10 2.19
C MET A 51 2.31 12.12 1.20
N ALA A 52 2.17 10.81 1.43
CA ALA A 52 2.62 9.77 0.50
C ALA A 52 1.86 9.83 -0.84
N GLY A 53 0.57 10.17 -0.81
CA GLY A 53 -0.28 10.39 -1.98
C GLY A 53 0.19 11.56 -2.85
N MET A 54 0.74 12.61 -2.23
CA MET A 54 1.24 13.80 -2.93
C MET A 54 2.64 13.63 -3.51
N PHE A 55 3.39 12.62 -3.08
CA PHE A 55 4.79 12.45 -3.49
C PHE A 55 4.91 12.40 -5.03
N PRO A 56 5.85 13.18 -5.62
CA PRO A 56 6.98 13.89 -4.99
C PRO A 56 6.69 15.37 -4.66
N ALA A 57 5.45 15.84 -4.82
CA ALA A 57 5.07 17.19 -4.43
C ALA A 57 4.96 17.31 -2.89
N ASN A 58 4.96 18.55 -2.41
CA ASN A 58 4.89 18.88 -0.97
C ASN A 58 3.78 19.91 -0.69
N THR A 59 3.46 20.13 0.58
CA THR A 59 2.43 21.11 0.99
C THR A 59 2.79 22.56 0.67
N ILE A 60 4.03 22.85 0.29
CA ILE A 60 4.45 24.19 -0.13
C ILE A 60 4.09 24.39 -1.62
N THR A 61 4.16 23.33 -2.43
CA THR A 61 3.86 23.42 -3.88
C THR A 61 2.42 23.85 -4.16
N ILE A 62 1.44 23.47 -3.35
CA ILE A 62 0.06 23.96 -3.52
C ILE A 62 -0.02 25.46 -3.30
N SER A 63 0.65 25.99 -2.27
CA SER A 63 0.72 27.42 -2.00
C SER A 63 1.41 28.18 -3.12
N ILE A 64 2.46 27.59 -3.72
CA ILE A 64 3.15 28.16 -4.89
C ILE A 64 2.20 28.22 -6.10
N VAL A 65 1.44 27.14 -6.37
CA VAL A 65 0.47 27.13 -7.47
C VAL A 65 -0.62 28.17 -7.25
N ILE A 66 -1.20 28.25 -6.05
CA ILE A 66 -2.21 29.26 -5.71
C ILE A 66 -1.64 30.66 -5.86
N ALA A 67 -0.43 30.93 -5.34
CA ALA A 67 0.21 32.24 -5.46
C ALA A 67 0.49 32.60 -6.93
N ALA A 68 0.98 31.65 -7.74
CA ALA A 68 1.22 31.87 -9.16
C ALA A 68 -0.06 32.22 -9.92
N ILE A 69 -1.17 31.49 -9.68
CA ILE A 69 -2.47 31.80 -10.27
C ILE A 69 -2.96 33.17 -9.80
N SER A 70 -2.80 33.49 -8.52
CA SER A 70 -3.20 34.79 -7.95
C SER A 70 -2.48 35.95 -8.63
N ILE A 71 -1.15 35.85 -8.75
CA ILE A 71 -0.31 36.89 -9.35
C ILE A 71 -0.66 37.07 -10.82
N LEU A 72 -0.79 35.97 -11.58
CA LEU A 72 -1.11 36.04 -13.01
C LEU A 72 -2.53 36.55 -13.27
N SER A 73 -3.47 36.23 -12.37
CA SER A 73 -4.83 36.77 -12.42
C SER A 73 -4.83 38.30 -12.29
N ILE A 74 -3.97 38.89 -11.46
CA ILE A 74 -3.79 40.36 -11.38
C ILE A 74 -3.33 40.94 -12.72
N PHE A 75 -2.45 40.23 -13.43
CA PHE A 75 -1.97 40.63 -14.77
C PHE A 75 -2.95 40.27 -15.90
N ARG A 76 -4.19 39.86 -15.59
CA ARG A 76 -5.22 39.43 -16.55
C ARG A 76 -4.80 38.25 -17.44
N HIS A 77 -3.86 37.42 -16.96
CA HIS A 77 -3.50 36.16 -17.59
C HIS A 77 -4.13 35.00 -16.83
N ASP A 78 -4.94 34.20 -17.53
CA ASP A 78 -5.59 33.04 -16.94
C ASP A 78 -4.71 31.78 -17.03
N LEU A 79 -3.96 31.49 -15.96
CA LEU A 79 -3.21 30.24 -15.80
C LEU A 79 -4.13 29.04 -15.50
N SER A 80 -5.39 29.29 -15.13
CA SER A 80 -6.32 28.24 -14.74
C SER A 80 -7.02 27.56 -15.90
N PHE A 81 -6.70 27.92 -17.14
CA PHE A 81 -7.32 27.40 -18.36
C PHE A 81 -8.86 27.52 -18.33
N GLY A 82 -9.39 28.62 -17.80
CA GLY A 82 -10.83 28.86 -17.68
C GLY A 82 -11.51 28.23 -16.47
N ILE A 83 -10.80 27.48 -15.62
CA ILE A 83 -11.39 26.85 -14.42
C ILE A 83 -11.81 27.91 -13.39
N LEU A 84 -10.97 28.93 -13.17
CA LEU A 84 -11.24 30.01 -12.22
C LEU A 84 -12.50 30.80 -12.59
N PRO A 85 -12.63 31.37 -13.80
CA PRO A 85 -13.85 32.08 -14.18
C PRO A 85 -15.07 31.15 -14.26
N PHE A 86 -14.89 29.86 -14.59
CA PHE A 86 -15.98 28.89 -14.56
C PHE A 86 -16.57 28.71 -13.16
N ILE A 87 -15.72 28.46 -12.16
CA ILE A 87 -16.16 28.27 -10.76
C ILE A 87 -16.76 29.55 -10.18
N GLU A 88 -16.11 30.68 -10.45
CA GLU A 88 -16.58 31.98 -9.98
C GLU A 88 -17.98 32.30 -10.51
N TYR A 89 -18.17 32.23 -11.83
CA TYR A 89 -19.40 32.68 -12.46
C TYR A 89 -20.55 31.66 -12.41
N HIS A 90 -20.25 30.35 -12.49
CA HIS A 90 -21.30 29.33 -12.59
C HIS A 90 -21.65 28.66 -11.26
N ILE A 91 -20.75 28.71 -10.27
CA ILE A 91 -20.94 28.00 -8.99
C ILE A 91 -21.07 29.00 -7.84
N LEU A 92 -20.07 29.87 -7.65
CA LEU A 92 -20.00 30.71 -6.46
C LEU A 92 -20.80 32.00 -6.57
N TYR A 93 -21.01 32.52 -7.78
CA TYR A 93 -21.89 33.66 -8.02
C TYR A 93 -23.31 33.42 -7.48
N PHE A 94 -23.84 32.21 -7.66
CA PHE A 94 -25.18 31.85 -7.15
C PHE A 94 -25.24 31.78 -5.62
N LEU A 95 -24.13 31.45 -4.96
CA LEU A 95 -24.08 31.24 -3.50
C LEU A 95 -23.71 32.51 -2.73
N PHE A 96 -22.79 33.33 -3.26
CA PHE A 96 -22.19 34.46 -2.56
C PHE A 96 -22.33 35.80 -3.31
N GLY A 97 -22.87 35.80 -4.53
CA GLY A 97 -22.94 36.99 -5.40
C GLY A 97 -21.58 37.46 -5.92
N ASP A 98 -21.54 38.66 -6.48
CA ASP A 98 -20.30 39.33 -6.86
C ASP A 98 -19.58 39.84 -5.62
N GLY A 99 -18.42 39.26 -5.30
CA GLY A 99 -17.65 39.68 -4.14
C GLY A 99 -16.25 39.04 -4.07
N LEU A 100 -15.37 39.71 -3.34
CA LEU A 100 -13.99 39.27 -3.11
C LEU A 100 -13.93 37.86 -2.51
N LEU A 101 -14.91 37.50 -1.67
CA LEU A 101 -15.00 36.19 -1.03
C LEU A 101 -15.25 35.07 -2.06
N GLY A 102 -16.14 35.30 -3.04
CA GLY A 102 -16.38 34.36 -4.14
C GLY A 102 -15.14 34.15 -5.01
N PHE A 103 -14.43 35.23 -5.33
CA PHE A 103 -13.17 35.15 -6.05
C PHE A 103 -12.10 34.38 -5.27
N CYS A 104 -11.90 34.67 -3.98
CA CYS A 104 -10.91 33.97 -3.14
C CYS A 104 -11.19 32.47 -3.02
N ILE A 105 -12.45 32.07 -2.84
CA ILE A 105 -12.81 30.65 -2.78
C ILE A 105 -12.62 29.98 -4.14
N SER A 106 -12.99 30.65 -5.25
CA SER A 106 -12.78 30.14 -6.62
C SER A 106 -11.30 29.92 -6.92
N LEU A 107 -10.45 30.85 -6.48
CA LEU A 107 -9.01 30.78 -6.61
C LEU A 107 -8.42 29.60 -5.83
N LEU A 108 -8.87 29.37 -4.58
CA LEU A 108 -8.43 28.23 -3.77
C LEU A 108 -8.84 26.89 -4.40
N ILE A 109 -10.09 26.77 -4.88
CA ILE A 109 -10.58 25.54 -5.51
C ILE A 109 -9.85 25.29 -6.83
N SER A 110 -9.73 26.30 -7.69
CA SER A 110 -9.02 26.22 -8.96
C SER A 110 -7.56 25.84 -8.77
N GLY A 111 -6.88 26.50 -7.81
CA GLY A 111 -5.49 26.20 -7.48
C GLY A 111 -5.30 24.79 -6.95
N ALA A 112 -6.21 24.30 -6.10
CA ALA A 112 -6.18 22.93 -5.61
C ALA A 112 -6.41 21.90 -6.73
N LEU A 113 -7.34 22.17 -7.67
CA LEU A 113 -7.62 21.29 -8.82
C LEU A 113 -6.42 21.21 -9.77
N ILE A 114 -5.84 22.35 -10.15
CA ILE A 114 -4.67 22.41 -11.04
C ILE A 114 -3.48 21.72 -10.38
N TRP A 115 -3.22 22.03 -9.11
CA TRP A 115 -2.17 21.38 -8.36
C TRP A 115 -2.37 19.86 -8.28
N PHE A 116 -3.61 19.39 -8.06
CA PHE A 116 -3.92 17.96 -8.07
C PHE A 116 -3.62 17.33 -9.43
N VAL A 117 -4.01 17.96 -10.55
CA VAL A 117 -3.69 17.48 -11.90
C VAL A 117 -2.17 17.41 -12.11
N LEU A 118 -1.42 18.43 -11.70
CA LEU A 118 0.04 18.46 -11.80
C LEU A 118 0.69 17.31 -11.00
N VAL A 119 0.21 17.04 -9.78
CA VAL A 119 0.67 15.90 -8.96
C VAL A 119 0.41 14.58 -9.68
N GLN A 120 -0.76 14.41 -10.28
CA GLN A 120 -1.11 13.16 -10.99
C GLN A 120 -0.26 12.98 -12.26
N LEU A 121 0.02 14.05 -13.00
CA LEU A 121 0.95 14.01 -14.15
C LEU A 121 2.36 13.61 -13.70
N LEU A 122 2.85 14.19 -12.62
CA LEU A 122 4.16 13.86 -12.08
C LEU A 122 4.24 12.40 -11.61
N ARG A 123 3.19 11.90 -10.98
CA ARG A 123 3.08 10.47 -10.62
C ARG A 123 3.05 9.56 -11.83
N LEU A 124 2.37 9.96 -12.90
CA LEU A 124 2.39 9.22 -14.16
C LEU A 124 3.81 9.20 -14.75
N SER A 125 4.55 10.31 -14.70
CA SER A 125 5.96 10.34 -15.12
C SER A 125 6.84 9.40 -14.31
N ILE A 126 6.63 9.32 -12.99
CA ILE A 126 7.32 8.35 -12.12
C ILE A 126 6.93 6.93 -12.50
N LYS A 127 5.65 6.66 -12.77
CA LYS A 127 5.20 5.32 -13.19
C LYS A 127 5.85 4.90 -14.50
N LEU A 128 5.97 5.82 -15.46
CA LEU A 128 6.68 5.57 -16.72
C LEU A 128 8.17 5.29 -16.46
N LEU A 129 8.81 6.08 -15.59
CA LEU A 129 10.19 5.84 -15.17
C LEU A 129 10.34 4.44 -14.55
N LEU A 130 9.49 4.07 -13.59
CA LEU A 130 9.54 2.77 -12.90
C LEU A 130 9.12 1.58 -13.78
N SER A 131 8.51 1.84 -14.95
CA SER A 131 8.17 0.80 -15.92
C SER A 131 9.39 0.26 -16.69
N TYR A 132 10.55 0.94 -16.58
CA TYR A 132 11.80 0.44 -17.15
C TYR A 132 12.26 -0.85 -16.46
N LYS A 133 12.44 -1.92 -17.23
CA LYS A 133 12.80 -3.27 -16.75
C LYS A 133 14.20 -3.73 -17.16
N GLY A 134 14.90 -2.95 -17.99
CA GLY A 134 16.21 -3.35 -18.53
C GLY A 134 17.22 -3.66 -17.43
N TRP A 135 17.13 -2.95 -16.29
CA TRP A 135 17.98 -3.16 -15.12
C TRP A 135 17.92 -4.58 -14.53
N MET A 136 16.81 -5.32 -14.69
CA MET A 136 16.67 -6.68 -14.16
C MET A 136 17.42 -7.73 -14.99
N TYR A 137 17.70 -7.43 -16.25
CA TYR A 137 18.36 -8.35 -17.19
C TYR A 137 19.86 -8.06 -17.35
N GLU A 138 20.38 -7.09 -16.60
CA GLU A 138 21.81 -6.78 -16.56
C GLU A 138 22.57 -7.96 -15.91
N GLN A 139 23.61 -8.44 -16.60
CA GLN A 139 24.37 -9.60 -16.12
C GLN A 139 25.37 -9.19 -15.03
N PRO A 140 25.47 -9.95 -13.92
CA PRO A 140 26.50 -9.73 -12.92
C PRO A 140 27.90 -9.75 -13.54
N GLY A 141 28.73 -8.76 -13.20
CA GLY A 141 30.13 -8.68 -13.66
C GLY A 141 30.36 -7.98 -15.00
N LYS A 142 29.30 -7.65 -15.76
CA LYS A 142 29.41 -6.82 -16.98
C LYS A 142 29.14 -5.33 -16.66
N PRO A 143 29.72 -4.40 -17.44
CA PRO A 143 29.42 -2.98 -17.26
C PRO A 143 27.95 -2.72 -17.56
N ILE A 144 27.29 -2.00 -16.66
CA ILE A 144 25.87 -1.64 -16.77
C ILE A 144 25.63 -0.79 -18.02
N SER A 145 24.52 -1.04 -18.71
CA SER A 145 24.08 -0.26 -19.87
C SER A 145 23.89 1.23 -19.55
N THR A 146 24.17 2.11 -20.52
CA THR A 146 23.98 3.57 -20.36
C THR A 146 22.55 4.00 -19.99
N PRO A 147 21.45 3.45 -20.59
CA PRO A 147 20.10 3.72 -20.14
C PRO A 147 19.87 3.33 -18.68
N THR A 148 20.37 2.17 -18.26
CA THR A 148 20.25 1.71 -16.87
C THR A 148 21.01 2.64 -15.91
N LYS A 149 22.20 3.11 -16.29
CA LYS A 149 22.97 4.09 -15.49
C LYS A 149 22.22 5.41 -15.33
N LEU A 150 21.67 5.96 -16.42
CA LEU A 150 20.88 7.19 -16.38
C LEU A 150 19.63 7.02 -15.51
N TRP A 151 18.93 5.90 -15.70
CA TRP A 151 17.74 5.56 -14.93
C TRP A 151 18.04 5.44 -13.42
N LEU A 152 19.12 4.74 -13.05
CA LEU A 152 19.58 4.67 -11.66
C LEU A 152 19.99 6.04 -11.11
N GLY A 153 20.59 6.90 -11.94
CA GLY A 153 20.91 8.28 -11.58
C GLY A 153 19.66 9.10 -11.21
N LEU A 154 18.61 8.99 -12.03
CA LEU A 154 17.31 9.63 -11.76
C LEU A 154 16.65 9.10 -10.49
N LEU A 155 16.65 7.77 -10.28
CA LEU A 155 16.13 7.18 -9.04
C LEU A 155 16.89 7.64 -7.81
N ASN A 156 18.23 7.72 -7.89
CA ASN A 156 19.04 8.22 -6.79
C ASN A 156 18.71 9.69 -6.48
N LEU A 157 18.52 10.53 -7.49
CA LEU A 157 18.09 11.92 -7.29
C LEU A 157 16.74 11.99 -6.55
N MET A 158 15.76 11.22 -7.00
CA MET A 158 14.44 11.14 -6.35
C MET A 158 14.51 10.59 -4.93
N SER A 159 15.43 9.66 -4.65
CA SER A 159 15.59 9.08 -3.31
C SER A 159 16.04 10.10 -2.27
N LYS A 160 16.70 11.20 -2.70
CA LYS A 160 17.14 12.28 -1.81
C LYS A 160 15.97 13.14 -1.30
N SER A 161 14.81 13.07 -1.93
CA SER A 161 13.60 13.82 -1.51
C SER A 161 12.96 13.29 -0.22
N GLY A 162 13.54 12.27 0.42
CA GLY A 162 13.05 11.71 1.69
C GLY A 162 11.65 11.07 1.57
N PRO A 163 11.43 10.11 0.65
CA PRO A 163 10.13 9.49 0.48
C PRO A 163 9.73 8.68 1.73
N MET A 164 8.44 8.71 2.03
CA MET A 164 7.82 7.85 3.04
C MET A 164 7.64 6.43 2.52
N MET A 165 7.37 5.48 3.42
CA MET A 165 7.18 4.07 3.08
C MET A 165 6.18 3.83 1.93
N HIS A 166 5.09 4.60 1.87
CA HIS A 166 4.04 4.43 0.85
C HIS A 166 4.13 5.45 -0.31
N SER A 167 5.16 6.28 -0.36
CA SER A 167 5.27 7.38 -1.34
C SER A 167 5.17 6.93 -2.79
N TYR A 168 5.77 5.77 -3.13
CA TYR A 168 5.77 5.24 -4.48
C TYR A 168 4.56 4.36 -4.79
N GLN A 169 3.74 3.97 -3.80
CA GLN A 169 2.72 2.92 -3.95
C GLN A 169 1.70 3.22 -5.06
N GLY A 170 1.33 4.50 -5.23
CA GLY A 170 0.44 4.95 -6.30
C GLY A 170 1.11 5.18 -7.66
N ALA A 171 2.44 5.16 -7.71
CA ALA A 171 3.24 5.32 -8.92
C ALA A 171 3.91 4.01 -9.38
N LEU A 172 3.73 2.90 -8.65
CA LEU A 172 4.24 1.60 -9.08
C LEU A 172 3.56 1.15 -10.39
N PRO A 173 4.31 0.52 -11.31
CA PRO A 173 3.72 -0.07 -12.50
C PRO A 173 2.80 -1.24 -12.13
N HIS A 174 1.79 -1.50 -12.97
CA HIS A 174 0.95 -2.68 -12.78
C HIS A 174 1.76 -3.95 -13.06
N LEU A 175 1.34 -5.06 -12.45
CA LEU A 175 1.93 -6.35 -12.75
C LEU A 175 1.72 -6.66 -14.25
N PRO A 176 2.80 -6.89 -15.04
CA PRO A 176 2.66 -7.18 -16.45
C PRO A 176 1.97 -8.53 -16.67
N LEU A 177 1.09 -8.57 -17.67
CA LEU A 177 0.48 -9.79 -18.16
C LEU A 177 1.29 -10.30 -19.37
N PRO A 178 2.00 -11.43 -19.28
CA PRO A 178 2.71 -12.02 -20.43
C PRO A 178 1.72 -12.42 -21.54
N SER A 179 2.24 -12.50 -22.77
CA SER A 179 1.46 -12.99 -23.90
C SER A 179 1.15 -14.48 -23.72
N LEU A 180 0.03 -14.95 -24.29
CA LEU A 180 -0.32 -16.37 -24.27
C LEU A 180 0.75 -17.21 -24.96
N ASN A 181 1.30 -16.73 -26.08
CA ASN A 181 2.33 -17.43 -26.83
C ASN A 181 3.61 -17.56 -26.01
N ASP A 182 4.11 -16.45 -25.46
CA ASP A 182 5.32 -16.43 -24.62
C ASP A 182 5.17 -17.37 -23.41
N THR A 183 3.97 -17.42 -22.83
CA THR A 183 3.67 -18.29 -21.68
C THR A 183 3.73 -19.76 -22.08
N ILE A 184 3.12 -20.12 -23.22
CA ILE A 184 3.13 -21.49 -23.74
C ILE A 184 4.52 -21.92 -24.15
N GLU A 185 5.27 -21.08 -24.87
CA GLU A 185 6.64 -21.38 -25.29
C GLU A 185 7.56 -21.61 -24.08
N ARG A 186 7.47 -20.76 -23.06
CA ARG A 186 8.23 -20.94 -21.82
C ARG A 186 7.80 -22.18 -21.04
N HIS A 187 6.51 -22.51 -21.04
CA HIS A 187 6.00 -23.73 -20.42
C HIS A 187 6.57 -24.97 -21.12
N LEU A 188 6.50 -25.05 -22.45
CA LEU A 188 7.09 -26.15 -23.22
C LEU A 188 8.60 -26.25 -22.97
N LEU A 189 9.32 -25.13 -23.01
CA LEU A 189 10.75 -25.10 -22.69
C LEU A 189 11.05 -25.65 -21.29
N SER A 190 10.21 -25.32 -20.30
CA SER A 190 10.38 -25.81 -18.92
C SER A 190 10.03 -27.29 -18.74
N MET A 191 9.12 -27.82 -19.56
CA MET A 191 8.68 -29.21 -19.50
C MET A 191 9.57 -30.15 -20.31
N ARG A 192 10.28 -29.64 -21.33
CA ARG A 192 11.17 -30.45 -22.17
C ARG A 192 12.18 -31.31 -21.40
N PRO A 193 12.88 -30.85 -20.36
CA PRO A 193 13.80 -31.70 -19.60
C PRO A 193 13.10 -32.69 -18.64
N ILE A 194 11.78 -32.58 -18.45
CA ILE A 194 11.00 -33.40 -17.51
C ILE A 194 10.33 -34.57 -18.23
N LEU A 195 9.88 -34.35 -19.46
CA LEU A 195 9.08 -35.30 -20.24
C LEU A 195 9.93 -36.08 -21.23
N ASN A 196 9.51 -37.31 -21.53
CA ASN A 196 10.04 -38.05 -22.68
C ASN A 196 9.49 -37.51 -24.01
N ASP A 197 9.96 -38.05 -25.14
CA ASP A 197 9.60 -37.53 -26.46
C ASP A 197 8.11 -37.68 -26.79
N GLU A 198 7.49 -38.82 -26.44
CA GLU A 198 6.07 -39.10 -26.71
C GLU A 198 5.17 -38.17 -25.87
N GLU A 199 5.45 -38.04 -24.57
CA GLU A 199 4.72 -37.13 -23.66
C GLU A 199 4.87 -35.67 -24.07
N PHE A 200 6.06 -35.29 -24.56
CA PHE A 200 6.31 -33.93 -25.01
C PHE A 200 5.54 -33.60 -26.29
N GLU A 201 5.49 -34.52 -27.26
CA GLU A 201 4.69 -34.35 -28.49
C GLU A 201 3.20 -34.21 -28.16
N GLU A 202 2.68 -35.00 -27.22
CA GLU A 202 1.30 -34.86 -26.73
C GLU A 202 1.09 -33.48 -26.09
N LEU A 203 2.02 -33.04 -25.23
CA LEU A 203 1.94 -31.73 -24.58
C LEU A 203 1.98 -30.58 -25.59
N GLU A 204 2.82 -30.67 -26.64
CA GLU A 204 2.87 -29.69 -27.72
C GLU A 204 1.53 -29.60 -28.45
N HIS A 205 0.95 -30.75 -28.80
CA HIS A 205 -0.37 -30.80 -29.44
C HIS A 205 -1.46 -30.18 -28.54
N LEU A 206 -1.53 -30.55 -27.26
CA LEU A 206 -2.50 -29.99 -26.31
C LEU A 206 -2.30 -28.48 -26.10
N SER A 207 -1.04 -28.04 -26.01
CA SER A 207 -0.68 -26.62 -25.91
C SER A 207 -1.16 -25.84 -27.13
N GLU A 208 -1.07 -26.44 -28.32
CA GLU A 208 -1.55 -25.82 -29.55
C GLU A 208 -3.08 -25.73 -29.62
N VAL A 209 -3.78 -26.78 -29.20
CA VAL A 209 -5.24 -26.77 -29.06
C VAL A 209 -5.67 -25.69 -28.08
N PHE A 210 -5.00 -25.57 -26.93
CA PHE A 210 -5.26 -24.51 -25.95
C PHE A 210 -4.98 -23.12 -26.52
N ARG A 211 -3.84 -22.94 -27.21
CA ARG A 211 -3.42 -21.68 -27.85
C ARG A 211 -4.42 -21.18 -28.88
N LYS A 212 -5.05 -22.08 -29.63
CA LYS A 212 -6.04 -21.75 -30.68
C LYS A 212 -7.47 -21.66 -30.14
N GLY A 213 -7.80 -22.44 -29.11
CA GLY A 213 -9.12 -22.53 -28.51
C GLY A 213 -9.28 -21.71 -27.22
N LEU A 214 -9.48 -22.42 -26.11
CA LEU A 214 -9.88 -21.85 -24.82
C LEU A 214 -8.88 -20.81 -24.28
N GLY A 215 -7.58 -21.00 -24.49
CA GLY A 215 -6.54 -20.12 -23.98
C GLY A 215 -6.70 -18.68 -24.45
N ARG A 216 -7.11 -18.45 -25.70
CA ARG A 216 -7.39 -17.09 -26.21
C ARG A 216 -8.54 -16.42 -25.48
N ARG A 217 -9.60 -17.18 -25.19
CA ARG A 217 -10.77 -16.66 -24.48
C ARG A 217 -10.40 -16.31 -23.04
N LEU A 218 -9.67 -17.18 -22.35
CA LEU A 218 -9.19 -16.92 -20.99
C LEU A 218 -8.22 -15.73 -20.94
N GLN A 219 -7.30 -15.63 -21.89
CA GLN A 219 -6.36 -14.51 -21.98
C GLN A 219 -7.08 -13.16 -22.13
N ARG A 220 -8.21 -13.09 -22.86
CA ARG A 220 -9.01 -11.86 -22.97
C ARG A 220 -9.62 -11.45 -21.62
N TYR A 221 -10.14 -12.42 -20.85
CA TYR A 221 -10.65 -12.13 -19.50
C TYR A 221 -9.52 -11.70 -18.57
N LEU A 222 -8.35 -12.31 -18.69
CA LEU A 222 -7.17 -11.96 -17.90
C LEU A 222 -6.64 -10.56 -18.24
N GLN A 223 -6.67 -10.17 -19.52
CA GLN A 223 -6.35 -8.82 -19.96
C GLN A 223 -7.29 -7.79 -19.33
N LEU A 224 -8.60 -8.04 -19.36
CA LEU A 224 -9.58 -7.16 -18.72
C LEU A 224 -9.30 -7.03 -17.21
N LYS A 225 -9.04 -8.15 -16.51
CA LYS A 225 -8.68 -8.13 -15.08
C LYS A 225 -7.39 -7.34 -14.83
N SER A 226 -6.40 -7.46 -15.72
CA SER A 226 -5.12 -6.73 -15.60
C SER A 226 -5.25 -5.22 -15.76
N TRP A 227 -6.27 -4.74 -16.49
CA TRP A 227 -6.57 -3.32 -16.60
C TRP A 227 -7.29 -2.78 -15.37
N LEU A 228 -8.17 -3.59 -14.78
CA LEU A 228 -8.99 -3.23 -13.62
C LEU A 228 -8.26 -3.39 -12.27
N SER A 229 -7.07 -3.99 -12.25
CA SER A 229 -6.31 -4.24 -11.03
C SER A 229 -4.86 -3.80 -11.17
N THR A 230 -4.26 -3.35 -10.05
CA THR A 230 -2.83 -3.02 -10.00
C THR A 230 -1.97 -4.30 -10.07
N ASN A 231 -2.47 -5.39 -9.51
CA ASN A 231 -1.92 -6.72 -9.61
C ASN A 231 -3.08 -7.71 -9.80
N TYR A 232 -3.12 -8.35 -10.97
CA TYR A 232 -4.21 -9.26 -11.34
C TYR A 232 -4.12 -10.65 -10.69
N VAL A 233 -3.04 -10.93 -9.95
CA VAL A 233 -2.77 -12.24 -9.35
C VAL A 233 -3.00 -12.23 -7.84
N THR A 234 -2.82 -11.09 -7.15
CA THR A 234 -2.78 -11.02 -5.68
C THR A 234 -3.97 -11.67 -4.99
N ASP A 235 -5.20 -11.34 -5.40
CA ASP A 235 -6.44 -11.87 -4.82
C ASP A 235 -6.55 -13.38 -4.99
N TRP A 236 -6.34 -13.87 -6.21
CA TRP A 236 -6.37 -15.31 -6.49
C TRP A 236 -5.24 -16.07 -5.82
N TRP A 237 -4.05 -15.49 -5.78
CA TRP A 237 -2.89 -16.10 -5.12
C TRP A 237 -3.13 -16.25 -3.62
N GLU A 238 -3.61 -15.19 -2.97
CA GLU A 238 -3.95 -15.24 -1.55
C GLU A 238 -5.05 -16.27 -1.28
N GLU A 239 -6.13 -16.24 -2.04
CA GLU A 239 -7.27 -17.12 -1.80
C GLU A 239 -6.97 -18.60 -2.11
N PHE A 240 -6.54 -18.90 -3.34
CA PHE A 240 -6.45 -20.28 -3.84
C PHE A 240 -5.18 -20.99 -3.39
N VAL A 241 -4.04 -20.29 -3.31
CA VAL A 241 -2.78 -20.94 -2.90
C VAL A 241 -2.71 -21.05 -1.39
N TYR A 242 -3.11 -20.01 -0.66
CA TYR A 242 -2.99 -20.03 0.80
C TYR A 242 -4.32 -20.31 1.49
N MET A 243 -5.33 -19.45 1.32
CA MET A 243 -6.50 -19.45 2.21
C MET A 243 -7.41 -20.67 2.07
N ARG A 244 -7.47 -21.29 0.88
CA ARG A 244 -8.22 -22.53 0.64
C ARG A 244 -7.42 -23.82 0.92
N GLN A 245 -6.11 -23.73 1.10
CA GLN A 245 -5.28 -24.90 1.38
C GLN A 245 -5.60 -25.48 2.76
N ARG A 246 -5.79 -26.82 2.82
CA ARG A 246 -6.19 -27.55 4.04
C ARG A 246 -5.09 -28.33 4.71
N SER A 247 -3.95 -28.45 4.05
CA SER A 247 -2.76 -29.04 4.66
C SER A 247 -2.32 -28.20 5.87
N PRO A 248 -1.81 -28.85 6.94
CA PRO A 248 -1.32 -28.14 8.11
C PRO A 248 -0.27 -27.08 7.75
N ILE A 249 -0.48 -25.84 8.19
CA ILE A 249 0.37 -24.70 7.78
C ILE A 249 1.78 -24.76 8.36
N MET A 250 1.98 -25.43 9.51
CA MET A 250 3.26 -25.44 10.23
C MET A 250 4.41 -25.99 9.40
N ILE A 251 4.14 -26.99 8.55
CA ILE A 251 5.14 -27.65 7.71
C ILE A 251 5.04 -27.16 6.26
N ASN A 252 3.83 -26.94 5.76
CA ASN A 252 3.60 -26.76 4.33
C ASN A 252 3.61 -25.31 3.85
N SER A 253 3.53 -24.32 4.75
CA SER A 253 3.33 -22.92 4.36
C SER A 253 4.10 -21.92 5.23
N ASN A 254 4.20 -22.17 6.54
CA ASN A 254 4.98 -21.32 7.44
C ASN A 254 6.47 -21.45 7.13
N TYR A 255 7.17 -20.31 7.17
CA TYR A 255 8.61 -20.24 7.07
C TYR A 255 9.17 -19.59 8.34
N TYR A 256 10.41 -19.93 8.68
CA TYR A 256 11.16 -19.29 9.76
C TYR A 256 12.56 -18.92 9.27
N GLY A 257 13.11 -17.86 9.84
CA GLY A 257 14.49 -17.43 9.59
C GLY A 257 15.22 -17.30 10.92
N PHE A 258 16.48 -17.69 10.95
CA PHE A 258 17.33 -17.53 12.13
C PHE A 258 18.22 -16.29 11.96
N GLY A 259 17.90 -15.22 12.68
CA GLY A 259 18.60 -13.93 12.55
C GLY A 259 19.94 -13.83 13.31
N ALA A 260 20.28 -14.82 14.14
CA ALA A 260 21.42 -14.72 15.07
C ALA A 260 22.11 -16.07 15.31
N LEU A 261 22.32 -16.86 14.26
CA LEU A 261 23.02 -18.17 14.36
C LEU A 261 24.44 -18.06 14.91
N HIS A 262 25.07 -16.88 14.85
CA HIS A 262 26.46 -16.66 15.23
C HIS A 262 26.67 -15.55 16.26
N GLU A 263 25.60 -14.91 16.75
CA GLU A 263 25.69 -13.79 17.70
C GLU A 263 24.86 -14.09 18.94
N HIS A 264 25.53 -14.44 20.03
CA HIS A 264 24.93 -14.66 21.34
C HIS A 264 25.53 -13.67 22.34
N PRO A 265 25.08 -12.40 22.34
CA PRO A 265 25.65 -11.38 23.22
C PRO A 265 25.38 -11.64 24.71
N THR A 266 24.45 -12.54 25.05
CA THR A 266 24.15 -12.95 26.42
C THR A 266 23.51 -14.34 26.45
N ASP A 267 23.80 -15.11 27.50
CA ASP A 267 23.20 -16.42 27.76
C ASP A 267 21.79 -16.34 28.35
N SER A 268 21.38 -15.18 28.87
CA SER A 268 20.04 -14.99 29.43
C SER A 268 18.95 -14.95 28.34
N GLN A 269 18.10 -15.98 28.31
CA GLN A 269 16.94 -16.05 27.41
C GLN A 269 16.00 -14.86 27.59
N ALA A 270 15.74 -14.46 28.84
CA ALA A 270 14.86 -13.34 29.15
C ALA A 270 15.40 -12.02 28.57
N ALA A 271 16.70 -11.76 28.69
CA ALA A 271 17.33 -10.57 28.13
C ALA A 271 17.24 -10.57 26.59
N ARG A 272 17.49 -11.70 25.94
CA ARG A 272 17.33 -11.84 24.47
C ARG A 272 15.88 -11.60 24.04
N ALA A 273 14.92 -12.24 24.71
CA ALA A 273 13.49 -12.08 24.41
C ALA A 273 13.01 -10.64 24.60
N ALA A 274 13.46 -9.97 25.67
CA ALA A 274 13.17 -8.56 25.91
C ALA A 274 13.72 -7.66 24.80
N ASN A 275 14.97 -7.85 24.37
CA ASN A 275 15.58 -7.07 23.30
C ASN A 275 14.90 -7.28 21.94
N VAL A 276 14.58 -8.53 21.60
CA VAL A 276 13.86 -8.85 20.35
C VAL A 276 12.46 -8.22 20.37
N THR A 277 11.73 -8.35 21.48
CA THR A 277 10.39 -7.76 21.63
C THR A 277 10.45 -6.24 21.54
N TYR A 278 11.38 -5.61 22.26
CA TYR A 278 11.57 -4.16 22.22
C TYR A 278 11.89 -3.67 20.80
N THR A 279 12.82 -4.34 20.11
CA THR A 279 13.20 -4.00 18.73
C THR A 279 12.03 -4.18 17.76
N ALA A 280 11.25 -5.26 17.90
CA ALA A 280 10.05 -5.49 17.11
C ALA A 280 8.99 -4.40 17.33
N LEU A 281 8.79 -3.92 18.56
CA LEU A 281 7.88 -2.82 18.87
C LEU A 281 8.37 -1.47 18.33
N LEU A 282 9.68 -1.22 18.34
CA LEU A 282 10.27 -0.06 17.67
C LEU A 282 10.04 -0.11 16.16
N PHE A 283 10.23 -1.27 15.55
CA PHE A 283 9.99 -1.47 14.12
C PHE A 283 8.51 -1.30 13.77
N ARG A 284 7.59 -1.85 14.58
CA ARG A 284 6.15 -1.60 14.46
C ARG A 284 5.83 -0.11 14.45
N ARG A 285 6.45 0.65 15.35
CA ARG A 285 6.27 2.11 15.40
C ARG A 285 6.75 2.80 14.12
N GLN A 286 7.87 2.37 13.55
CA GLN A 286 8.37 2.89 12.27
C GLN A 286 7.41 2.58 11.12
N VAL A 287 6.88 1.35 11.05
CA VAL A 287 5.87 0.96 10.05
C VAL A 287 4.60 1.80 10.20
N ASP A 288 4.07 1.92 11.43
CA ASP A 288 2.86 2.72 11.72
C ASP A 288 3.02 4.20 11.35
N ARG A 289 4.25 4.72 11.43
CA ARG A 289 4.60 6.10 11.06
C ARG A 289 5.09 6.24 9.62
N GLN A 290 5.17 5.14 8.86
CA GLN A 290 5.70 5.09 7.49
C GLN A 290 7.14 5.62 7.37
N GLU A 291 7.96 5.40 8.40
CA GLU A 291 9.36 5.81 8.48
C GLU A 291 10.32 4.77 7.86
N VAL A 292 9.81 3.58 7.53
CA VAL A 292 10.58 2.54 6.83
C VAL A 292 10.84 2.99 5.40
N THR A 293 12.07 2.82 4.93
CA THR A 293 12.45 3.22 3.57
C THR A 293 11.67 2.39 2.53
N PRO A 294 11.17 3.00 1.45
CA PRO A 294 10.42 2.29 0.40
C PRO A 294 11.31 1.49 -0.57
N PHE A 295 12.63 1.47 -0.34
CA PHE A 295 13.62 0.90 -1.26
C PHE A 295 13.99 -0.54 -0.89
N SER A 296 14.46 -1.28 -1.90
CA SER A 296 14.95 -2.66 -1.76
C SER A 296 16.06 -2.83 -0.72
N VAL A 297 16.23 -4.07 -0.24
CA VAL A 297 17.32 -4.50 0.65
C VAL A 297 18.71 -4.24 0.05
N ALA A 298 18.85 -4.18 -1.29
CA ALA A 298 20.07 -3.74 -1.95
C ALA A 298 20.16 -2.19 -1.91
N PRO A 299 20.98 -1.60 -1.02
CA PRO A 299 20.92 -0.16 -0.76
C PRO A 299 21.41 0.68 -1.95
N ARG A 300 22.12 0.04 -2.90
CA ARG A 300 22.83 0.68 -4.02
C ARG A 300 21.92 1.03 -5.20
N THR A 301 20.82 0.30 -5.40
CA THR A 301 19.97 0.49 -6.60
C THR A 301 18.78 1.41 -6.34
N LYS A 302 18.41 1.63 -5.06
CA LYS A 302 17.30 2.52 -4.63
C LYS A 302 16.01 2.33 -5.44
N VAL A 303 15.76 1.12 -5.94
CA VAL A 303 14.52 0.77 -6.64
C VAL A 303 13.42 0.63 -5.60
N PRO A 304 12.28 1.36 -5.75
CA PRO A 304 11.17 1.25 -4.82
C PRO A 304 10.41 -0.07 -5.04
N PHE A 305 9.98 -0.69 -3.95
CA PHE A 305 9.17 -1.91 -3.96
C PHE A 305 7.77 -1.65 -3.40
N CYS A 306 6.84 -2.56 -3.67
CA CYS A 306 5.54 -2.56 -3.02
C CYS A 306 5.71 -2.76 -1.51
N THR A 307 5.14 -1.86 -0.72
CA THR A 307 5.26 -1.85 0.75
C THR A 307 3.98 -2.30 1.45
N MET A 308 2.97 -2.74 0.69
CA MET A 308 1.68 -3.20 1.23
C MET A 308 1.80 -4.38 2.20
N GLN A 309 2.84 -5.22 2.08
CA GLN A 309 3.04 -6.35 3.01
C GLN A 309 3.44 -5.90 4.42
N TYR A 310 4.09 -4.73 4.58
CA TYR A 310 4.40 -4.19 5.92
C TYR A 310 3.15 -3.92 6.74
N GLU A 311 2.03 -3.56 6.09
CA GLU A 311 0.75 -3.37 6.75
C GLU A 311 0.21 -4.67 7.39
N ARG A 312 0.71 -5.83 6.99
CA ARG A 312 0.26 -7.15 7.45
C ARG A 312 1.19 -7.78 8.49
N LEU A 313 2.30 -7.12 8.83
CA LEU A 313 3.32 -7.68 9.71
C LEU A 313 2.87 -7.75 11.18
N PHE A 314 2.10 -6.76 11.63
CA PHE A 314 1.69 -6.61 13.03
C PHE A 314 0.18 -6.67 13.18
N ASN A 315 -0.27 -7.16 14.34
CA ASN A 315 -1.68 -7.31 14.71
C ASN A 315 -2.50 -8.02 13.63
N SER A 316 -1.91 -9.02 12.99
CA SER A 316 -2.55 -9.74 11.91
C SER A 316 -2.55 -11.23 12.24
N CYS A 317 -3.66 -11.89 11.99
CA CYS A 317 -3.82 -13.32 12.23
C CYS A 317 -4.60 -13.96 11.10
N ARG A 318 -4.26 -15.22 10.80
CA ARG A 318 -5.05 -16.07 9.93
C ARG A 318 -6.02 -16.87 10.79
N VAL A 319 -7.31 -16.68 10.57
CA VAL A 319 -8.37 -17.34 11.33
C VAL A 319 -8.92 -18.53 10.52
N PRO A 320 -9.04 -19.71 11.15
CA PRO A 320 -9.58 -20.89 10.48
C PRO A 320 -11.03 -20.67 10.05
N GLY A 321 -11.41 -21.22 8.91
CA GLY A 321 -12.78 -21.26 8.42
C GLY A 321 -13.07 -22.61 7.76
N GLU A 322 -14.34 -23.00 7.66
CA GLU A 322 -14.74 -24.31 7.15
C GLU A 322 -14.28 -24.54 5.73
N GLU A 323 -14.47 -23.56 4.83
CA GLU A 323 -14.09 -23.64 3.41
C GLU A 323 -12.88 -22.78 3.04
N VAL A 324 -12.79 -21.60 3.65
CA VAL A 324 -11.78 -20.58 3.34
C VAL A 324 -11.33 -19.96 4.65
N LEU A 325 -10.02 -19.86 4.85
CA LEU A 325 -9.46 -19.15 5.99
C LEU A 325 -9.53 -17.64 5.74
N SER A 326 -9.70 -16.87 6.81
CA SER A 326 -9.75 -15.40 6.72
C SER A 326 -8.46 -14.77 7.27
N PHE A 327 -8.04 -13.68 6.66
CA PHE A 327 -6.95 -12.86 7.16
C PHE A 327 -7.54 -11.66 7.90
N ILE A 328 -7.27 -11.56 9.21
CA ILE A 328 -7.79 -10.50 10.07
C ILE A 328 -6.64 -9.59 10.49
N LYS A 329 -6.82 -8.28 10.31
CA LYS A 329 -5.95 -7.24 10.87
C LYS A 329 -6.68 -6.48 11.97
N TYR A 330 -6.17 -6.55 13.18
CA TYR A 330 -6.72 -5.89 14.35
C TYR A 330 -6.15 -4.48 14.49
N ILE A 331 -7.02 -3.47 14.45
CA ILE A 331 -6.61 -2.06 14.29
C ILE A 331 -6.22 -1.42 15.64
N GLN A 332 -6.53 -2.05 16.79
CA GLN A 332 -6.41 -1.42 18.11
C GLN A 332 -5.80 -2.29 19.24
N ILE A 333 -4.99 -3.30 18.93
CA ILE A 333 -4.37 -4.14 19.97
C ILE A 333 -3.07 -3.53 20.49
N ARG A 334 -2.96 -3.46 21.83
CA ARG A 334 -1.76 -3.02 22.57
C ARG A 334 -0.95 -4.17 23.17
N ASN A 335 -1.60 -5.29 23.44
CA ASN A 335 -0.98 -6.46 24.02
C ASN A 335 -0.09 -7.15 22.99
N CYS A 336 1.01 -7.77 23.44
CA CYS A 336 1.91 -8.51 22.54
C CYS A 336 1.25 -9.79 22.00
N ALA A 337 0.34 -10.37 22.76
CA ALA A 337 -0.56 -11.44 22.34
C ALA A 337 -1.88 -11.32 23.13
N GLU A 338 -3.00 -11.60 22.49
CA GLU A 338 -4.26 -11.91 23.19
C GLU A 338 -4.57 -13.38 22.89
N GLY A 339 -4.44 -14.23 23.90
CA GLY A 339 -4.89 -15.62 23.81
C GLY A 339 -6.39 -15.65 24.07
N ASN A 340 -7.20 -15.58 23.03
CA ASN A 340 -8.54 -16.14 23.12
C ASN A 340 -8.37 -17.66 22.98
N ILE A 341 -8.18 -18.32 24.13
CA ILE A 341 -8.34 -19.76 24.24
C ILE A 341 -9.86 -19.98 24.14
N HIS A 342 -10.34 -20.25 22.93
CA HIS A 342 -11.68 -20.76 22.71
C HIS A 342 -11.66 -22.28 22.78
#